data_AF-A0A7S2N5G3-F1
#
_entry.id   AF-A0A7S2N5G3-F1
#
_cell.length_a   1.000
_cell.length_b   1.000
_cell.length_c   1.000
_cell.angle_alpha   90.00
_cell.angle_beta   90.00
_cell.angle_gamma   90.00
#
_symmetry.space_group_name_H-M   'P 1'
#
loop_
_entity.id
_entity.type
_entity.pdbx_description
1 polymer ?
#
loop_
_entity_poly.entity_id
_entity_poly.type
_entity_poly.pdbx_seq_one_letter_code
_entity_poly.pdbx_strand_id
1 'polypeptide(L)'
;AKGQALMDASIGSAFQVANHVFVRGLISLVLARSSGQATFQSIADKSIERMKSWSEHAPSNFQHKLLLLQAEYSFLLGKSKDAAEKYEMAIEKAGKNGFIHEKAIAFELAGIFYRAEGNVSKATQLYGQAHDTYLQWGAKGKADHLRLNCPF
;
A
#
# COMPACT_ATOMS: atom_id res chain seq x y z
N ALA A 1 14.65 29.91 13.27
CA ALA A 1 13.48 30.49 12.59
C ALA A 1 13.50 30.23 11.07
N LYS A 2 14.46 30.77 10.30
CA LYS A 2 14.49 30.61 8.82
C LYS A 2 15.07 29.26 8.32
N GLY A 3 16.09 28.73 8.99
CA GLY A 3 16.70 27.43 8.65
C GLY A 3 15.79 26.22 8.92
N GLN A 4 15.04 26.25 10.04
CA GLN A 4 14.06 25.21 10.37
C GLN A 4 12.93 25.15 9.34
N ALA A 5 12.36 26.29 8.94
CA ALA A 5 11.30 26.35 7.94
C ALA A 5 11.76 25.81 6.55
N LEU A 6 13.03 26.04 6.18
CA LEU A 6 13.61 25.48 4.95
C LEU A 6 13.79 23.95 5.05
N MET A 7 14.26 23.45 6.19
CA MET A 7 14.36 22.00 6.44
C MET A 7 12.99 21.33 6.41
N ASP A 8 11.98 21.91 7.06
CA ASP A 8 10.62 21.36 7.10
C ASP A 8 9.99 21.33 5.69
N ALA A 9 10.22 22.36 4.86
CA ALA A 9 9.77 22.39 3.48
C ALA A 9 10.48 21.33 2.60
N SER A 10 11.79 21.15 2.78
CA SER A 10 12.55 20.09 2.11
C SER A 10 12.07 18.68 2.52
N ILE A 11 11.78 18.46 3.80
CA ILE A 11 11.21 17.20 4.29
C ILE A 11 9.81 16.97 3.70
N GLY A 12 8.96 18.00 3.68
CA GLY A 12 7.61 17.91 3.10
C GLY A 12 7.63 17.54 1.61
N SER A 13 8.49 18.18 0.82
CA SER A 13 8.66 17.86 -0.61
C SER A 13 9.19 16.44 -0.83
N ALA A 14 10.15 15.97 -0.02
CA ALA A 14 10.65 14.60 -0.11
C ALA A 14 9.55 13.56 0.19
N PHE A 15 8.70 13.83 1.19
CA PHE A 15 7.57 12.96 1.52
C PHE A 15 6.53 12.90 0.39
N GLN A 16 6.24 14.03 -0.25
CA GLN A 16 5.33 14.07 -1.42
C GLN A 16 5.87 13.25 -2.59
N VAL A 17 7.16 13.37 -2.90
CA VAL A 17 7.81 12.58 -3.96
C VAL A 17 7.73 11.09 -3.63
N ALA A 18 7.99 10.72 -2.39
CA ALA A 18 7.92 9.33 -1.95
C ALA A 18 6.50 8.75 -2.08
N ASN A 19 5.48 9.51 -1.70
CA ASN A 19 4.08 9.11 -1.86
C ASN A 19 3.67 8.99 -3.32
N HIS A 20 4.11 9.91 -4.18
CA HIS A 20 3.83 9.82 -5.61
C HIS A 20 4.43 8.54 -6.22
N VAL A 21 5.68 8.21 -5.90
CA VAL A 21 6.33 6.98 -6.36
C VAL A 21 5.60 5.74 -5.84
N PHE A 22 5.21 5.74 -4.57
CA PHE A 22 4.47 4.64 -3.96
C PHE A 22 3.12 4.38 -4.63
N VAL A 23 2.27 5.41 -4.73
CA VAL A 23 0.93 5.28 -5.34
C VAL A 23 1.03 4.91 -6.82
N ARG A 24 1.97 5.50 -7.55
CA ARG A 24 2.23 5.15 -8.96
C ARG A 24 2.63 3.68 -9.11
N GLY A 25 3.44 3.15 -8.19
CA GLY A 25 3.80 1.74 -8.16
C GLY A 25 2.58 0.83 -7.96
N LEU A 26 1.73 1.12 -6.98
CA LEU A 26 0.51 0.34 -6.71
C LEU A 26 -0.45 0.35 -7.91
N ILE A 27 -0.73 1.53 -8.49
CA ILE A 27 -1.58 1.64 -9.68
C ILE A 27 -1.00 0.82 -10.83
N SER A 28 0.32 0.90 -11.05
CA SER A 28 0.96 0.16 -12.13
C SER A 28 0.86 -1.36 -11.93
N LEU A 29 0.94 -1.86 -10.69
CA LEU A 29 0.74 -3.28 -10.39
C LEU A 29 -0.68 -3.75 -10.70
N VAL A 30 -1.68 -2.96 -10.32
CA VAL A 30 -3.09 -3.24 -10.63
C VAL A 30 -3.35 -3.21 -12.15
N LEU A 31 -2.78 -2.23 -12.85
CA LEU A 31 -2.90 -2.12 -14.30
C LEU A 31 -2.16 -3.25 -15.03
N ALA A 32 -0.99 -3.68 -14.54
CA ALA A 32 -0.26 -4.80 -15.10
C ALA A 32 -1.09 -6.10 -15.01
N ARG A 33 -1.77 -6.35 -13.89
CA ARG A 33 -2.65 -7.52 -13.71
C ARG A 33 -3.83 -7.53 -14.68
N SER A 34 -4.43 -6.38 -14.95
CA SER A 34 -5.64 -6.28 -15.78
C SER A 34 -5.37 -6.16 -17.28
N SER A 35 -4.25 -5.55 -17.68
CA SER A 35 -3.94 -5.26 -19.08
C SER A 35 -2.87 -6.15 -19.70
N GLY A 36 -2.05 -6.82 -18.88
CA GLY A 36 -0.91 -7.61 -19.36
C GLY A 36 0.21 -6.78 -20.02
N GLN A 37 0.15 -5.45 -19.98
CA GLN A 37 1.15 -4.61 -20.64
C GLN A 37 2.45 -4.51 -19.82
N ALA A 38 3.57 -4.88 -20.46
CA ALA A 38 4.90 -4.87 -19.85
C ALA A 38 5.36 -3.47 -19.37
N THR A 39 4.81 -2.39 -19.93
CA THR A 39 5.11 -1.01 -19.54
C THR A 39 4.78 -0.73 -18.08
N PHE A 40 3.66 -1.26 -17.57
CA PHE A 40 3.26 -1.07 -16.18
C PHE A 40 4.15 -1.85 -15.20
N GLN A 41 4.57 -3.06 -15.57
CA GLN A 41 5.52 -3.82 -14.75
C GLN A 41 6.85 -3.07 -14.60
N SER A 42 7.37 -2.47 -15.68
CA SER A 42 8.59 -1.65 -15.61
C SER A 42 8.44 -0.42 -14.70
N ILE A 43 7.26 0.21 -14.65
CA ILE A 43 6.99 1.32 -13.72
C ILE A 43 6.95 0.81 -12.27
N ALA A 44 6.34 -0.35 -12.03
CA ALA A 44 6.30 -0.97 -10.72
C ALA A 44 7.72 -1.33 -10.22
N ASP A 45 8.55 -1.95 -11.07
CA ASP A 45 9.95 -2.31 -10.76
C ASP A 45 10.74 -1.07 -10.30
N LYS A 46 10.70 0.01 -11.08
CA LYS A 46 11.37 1.28 -10.73
C LYS A 46 10.86 1.88 -9.43
N SER A 47 9.57 1.71 -9.13
CA SER A 47 8.96 2.22 -7.90
C SER A 47 9.42 1.40 -6.69
N ILE A 48 9.53 0.07 -6.84
CA ILE A 48 10.06 -0.85 -5.83
C ILE A 48 11.54 -0.55 -5.55
N GLU A 49 12.36 -0.34 -6.58
CA GLU A 49 13.78 -0.01 -6.43
C GLU A 49 13.99 1.29 -5.65
N ARG A 50 13.23 2.34 -5.98
CA ARG A 50 13.29 3.61 -5.23
C ARG A 50 12.84 3.44 -3.78
N MET A 51 11.73 2.72 -3.55
CA MET A 51 11.27 2.46 -2.19
C MET A 51 12.26 1.64 -1.38
N LYS A 52 12.94 0.67 -2.02
CA LYS A 52 14.00 -0.12 -1.39
C LYS A 52 15.13 0.79 -0.93
N SER A 53 15.67 1.62 -1.82
CA SER A 53 16.73 2.57 -1.49
C SER A 53 16.32 3.51 -0.34
N TRP A 54 15.11 4.04 -0.34
CA TRP A 54 14.65 4.90 0.76
C TRP A 54 14.44 4.13 2.08
N SER A 55 13.97 2.88 2.02
CA SER A 55 13.79 2.04 3.20
C SER A 55 15.10 1.66 3.88
N GLU A 56 16.21 1.61 3.15
CA GLU A 56 17.55 1.38 3.71
C GLU A 56 18.00 2.57 4.58
N HIS A 57 17.55 3.78 4.26
CA HIS A 57 17.93 5.01 4.99
C HIS A 57 16.92 5.39 6.09
N ALA A 58 15.63 5.14 5.88
CA ALA A 58 14.57 5.49 6.83
C ALA A 58 13.48 4.41 6.87
N PRO A 59 13.78 3.24 7.47
CA PRO A 59 12.89 2.07 7.44
C PRO A 59 11.53 2.34 8.09
N SER A 60 11.47 3.14 9.16
CA SER A 60 10.20 3.52 9.81
C SER A 60 9.23 4.19 8.84
N ASN A 61 9.75 4.94 7.86
CA ASN A 61 8.95 5.76 6.96
C ASN A 61 8.59 5.03 5.66
N PHE A 62 9.40 4.07 5.23
CA PHE A 62 9.30 3.51 3.88
C PHE A 62 9.17 1.98 3.83
N GLN A 63 9.49 1.26 4.90
CA GLN A 63 9.49 -0.21 4.85
C GLN A 63 8.09 -0.79 4.62
N HIS A 64 7.05 -0.21 5.22
CA HIS A 64 5.66 -0.65 5.00
C HIS A 64 5.20 -0.44 3.54
N LYS A 65 5.62 0.66 2.90
CA LYS A 65 5.36 0.95 1.49
C LYS A 65 6.06 -0.06 0.58
N LEU A 66 7.33 -0.35 0.85
CA LEU A 66 8.09 -1.36 0.10
C LEU A 66 7.43 -2.74 0.21
N LEU A 67 7.08 -3.15 1.42
CA LEU A 67 6.42 -4.44 1.67
C LEU A 67 5.10 -4.54 0.91
N LEU A 68 4.28 -3.47 0.90
CA LEU A 68 3.02 -3.47 0.18
C LEU A 68 3.20 -3.55 -1.34
N LEU A 69 4.16 -2.82 -1.91
CA LEU A 69 4.50 -2.93 -3.33
C LEU A 69 4.97 -4.35 -3.68
N GLN A 70 5.80 -4.95 -2.83
CA GLN A 70 6.28 -6.31 -3.05
C GLN A 70 5.16 -7.35 -2.89
N ALA A 71 4.18 -7.13 -1.99
CA ALA A 71 3.02 -8.01 -1.85
C ALA A 71 2.18 -8.04 -3.13
N GLU A 72 1.89 -6.85 -3.67
CA GLU A 72 1.15 -6.68 -4.92
C GLU A 72 1.92 -7.24 -6.13
N TYR A 73 3.26 -7.12 -6.14
CA TYR A 73 4.13 -7.71 -7.15
C TYR A 73 4.11 -9.24 -7.09
N SER A 74 4.22 -9.82 -5.89
CA SER A 74 4.12 -11.26 -5.70
C SER A 74 2.73 -11.79 -6.06
N PHE A 75 1.67 -11.02 -5.81
CA PHE A 75 0.34 -11.34 -6.28
C PHE A 75 0.25 -11.34 -7.82
N LEU A 76 0.80 -10.32 -8.50
CA LEU A 76 0.91 -10.29 -9.96
C LEU A 76 1.62 -11.54 -10.53
N LEU A 77 2.63 -12.05 -9.82
CA LEU A 77 3.39 -13.24 -10.23
C LEU A 77 2.77 -14.58 -9.79
N GLY A 78 1.61 -14.59 -9.13
CA GLY A 78 0.98 -15.82 -8.62
C GLY A 78 1.73 -16.47 -7.45
N LYS A 79 2.58 -15.72 -6.73
CA LYS A 79 3.33 -16.19 -5.57
C LYS A 79 2.52 -15.95 -4.28
N SER A 80 1.42 -16.67 -4.13
CA SER A 80 0.40 -16.38 -3.10
C SER A 80 0.92 -16.37 -1.66
N LYS A 81 1.75 -17.34 -1.27
CA LYS A 81 2.33 -17.39 0.09
C LYS A 81 3.17 -16.14 0.39
N ASP A 82 4.02 -15.76 -0.57
CA ASP A 82 4.91 -14.62 -0.44
C ASP A 82 4.14 -13.29 -0.41
N ALA A 83 3.06 -13.19 -1.20
CA ALA A 83 2.15 -12.05 -1.16
C ALA A 83 1.46 -11.92 0.21
N ALA A 84 0.92 -13.01 0.74
CA ALA A 84 0.24 -13.06 2.03
C ALA A 84 1.14 -12.59 3.19
N GLU A 85 2.35 -13.12 3.27
CA GLU A 85 3.35 -12.74 4.30
C GLU A 85 3.67 -11.24 4.21
N LYS A 86 3.87 -10.72 2.99
CA LYS A 86 4.19 -9.30 2.79
C LYS A 86 3.04 -8.36 3.11
N TYR A 87 1.78 -8.73 2.83
CA TYR A 87 0.62 -7.93 3.26
C TYR A 87 0.56 -7.81 4.78
N GLU A 88 0.72 -8.92 5.50
CA GLU A 88 0.70 -8.94 6.97
C GLU A 88 1.80 -8.05 7.55
N MET A 89 3.03 -8.19 7.02
CA MET A 89 4.15 -7.33 7.42
C MET A 89 3.89 -5.85 7.10
N ALA A 90 3.32 -5.52 5.94
CA ALA A 90 3.00 -4.15 5.56
C ALA A 90 1.98 -3.52 6.53
N ILE A 91 0.91 -4.25 6.87
CA ILE A 91 -0.12 -3.83 7.82
C ILE A 91 0.47 -3.60 9.20
N GLU A 92 1.29 -4.53 9.70
CA GLU A 92 1.95 -4.42 11.01
C GLU A 92 2.85 -3.18 11.05
N LYS A 93 3.73 -3.00 10.06
CA LYS A 93 4.68 -1.89 10.03
C LYS A 93 3.99 -0.52 9.85
N ALA A 94 2.96 -0.44 9.00
CA ALA A 94 2.19 0.79 8.84
C ALA A 94 1.50 1.18 10.16
N GLY A 95 0.91 0.21 10.85
CA GLY A 95 0.29 0.42 12.16
C GLY A 95 1.29 0.86 13.23
N LYS A 96 2.41 0.15 13.36
CA LYS A 96 3.47 0.44 14.34
C LYS A 96 4.04 1.86 14.19
N ASN A 97 4.16 2.33 12.95
CA ASN A 97 4.77 3.63 12.65
C ASN A 97 3.72 4.76 12.46
N GLY A 98 2.44 4.50 12.72
CA GLY A 98 1.39 5.53 12.70
C GLY A 98 0.86 5.94 11.31
N PHE A 99 1.16 5.17 10.26
CA PHE A 99 0.68 5.43 8.90
C PHE A 99 -0.73 4.86 8.69
N ILE A 100 -1.72 5.43 9.37
CA ILE A 100 -3.10 4.91 9.44
C ILE A 100 -3.76 4.76 8.06
N HIS A 101 -3.60 5.74 7.18
CA HIS A 101 -4.18 5.71 5.84
C HIS A 101 -3.55 4.62 4.97
N GLU A 102 -2.27 4.37 5.13
CA GLU A 102 -1.54 3.32 4.40
C GLU A 102 -1.86 1.94 4.95
N LYS A 103 -2.09 1.83 6.26
CA LYS A 103 -2.63 0.63 6.89
C LYS A 103 -4.00 0.27 6.32
N ALA A 104 -4.88 1.27 6.15
CA ALA A 104 -6.19 1.05 5.53
C ALA A 104 -6.08 0.55 4.08
N ILE A 105 -5.19 1.16 3.29
CA ILE A 105 -4.91 0.71 1.91
C ILE A 105 -4.36 -0.73 1.93
N ALA A 106 -3.44 -1.06 2.84
CA ALA A 106 -2.88 -2.40 2.95
C ALA A 106 -3.93 -3.45 3.31
N PHE A 107 -4.87 -3.14 4.22
CA PHE A 107 -6.01 -4.01 4.51
C PHE A 107 -6.91 -4.21 3.28
N GLU A 108 -7.24 -3.14 2.55
CA GLU A 108 -8.10 -3.23 1.37
C GLU A 108 -7.48 -4.10 0.27
N LEU A 109 -6.20 -3.88 -0.03
CA LEU A 109 -5.46 -4.66 -1.03
C LEU A 109 -5.28 -6.13 -0.61
N ALA A 110 -5.00 -6.38 0.67
CA ALA A 110 -4.96 -7.74 1.20
C ALA A 110 -6.34 -8.43 1.06
N GLY A 111 -7.43 -7.71 1.32
CA GLY A 111 -8.80 -8.21 1.10
C GLY A 111 -9.05 -8.59 -0.36
N ILE A 112 -8.62 -7.76 -1.31
CA ILE A 112 -8.70 -8.04 -2.76
C ILE A 112 -7.92 -9.32 -3.10
N PHE A 113 -6.69 -9.43 -2.59
CA PHE A 113 -5.86 -10.62 -2.77
C PHE A 113 -6.54 -11.89 -2.24
N TYR A 114 -6.97 -11.92 -0.97
CA TYR A 114 -7.59 -13.12 -0.39
C TYR A 114 -8.90 -13.50 -1.08
N ARG A 115 -9.65 -12.51 -1.59
CA ARG A 115 -10.86 -12.78 -2.38
C ARG A 115 -10.51 -13.46 -3.70
N ALA A 116 -9.47 -12.99 -4.39
CA ALA A 116 -9.00 -13.61 -5.64
C ALA A 116 -8.48 -15.04 -5.43
N GLU A 117 -7.85 -15.32 -4.29
CA GLU A 117 -7.42 -16.66 -3.88
C GLU A 117 -8.59 -17.56 -3.40
N GLY A 118 -9.83 -17.07 -3.41
CA GLY A 118 -11.02 -17.82 -2.98
C GLY A 118 -11.26 -17.87 -1.47
N ASN A 119 -10.44 -17.21 -0.65
CA ASN A 119 -10.63 -17.11 0.79
C ASN A 119 -11.53 -15.93 1.17
N VAL A 120 -12.84 -16.09 0.90
CA VAL A 120 -13.85 -15.05 1.10
C VAL A 120 -13.94 -14.60 2.56
N SER A 121 -13.84 -15.52 3.52
CA SER A 121 -13.92 -15.20 4.96
C SER A 121 -12.81 -14.23 5.38
N LYS A 122 -11.56 -14.53 4.98
CA LYS A 122 -10.42 -13.64 5.28
C LYS A 122 -10.54 -12.30 4.55
N ALA A 123 -11.02 -12.32 3.31
CA ALA A 123 -11.26 -11.09 2.55
C ALA A 123 -12.27 -10.17 3.25
N THR A 124 -13.43 -10.71 3.67
CA THR A 124 -14.45 -9.98 4.42
C THR A 124 -13.91 -9.38 5.71
N GLN A 125 -13.15 -10.16 6.50
CA GLN A 125 -12.49 -9.63 7.70
C GLN A 125 -11.59 -8.42 7.37
N LEU A 126 -10.76 -8.53 6.33
CA LEU A 126 -9.82 -7.48 5.94
C LEU A 126 -10.53 -6.24 5.39
N TYR A 127 -11.63 -6.39 4.66
CA TYR A 127 -12.44 -5.26 4.22
C TYR A 127 -13.08 -4.51 5.39
N GLY A 128 -13.60 -5.22 6.39
CA GLY A 128 -14.08 -4.60 7.62
C GLY A 128 -12.99 -3.81 8.34
N GLN A 129 -11.79 -4.39 8.47
CA GLN A 129 -10.64 -3.69 9.05
C GLN A 129 -10.21 -2.47 8.24
N ALA A 130 -10.23 -2.54 6.91
CA ALA A 130 -9.95 -1.39 6.04
C ALA A 130 -10.99 -0.29 6.24
N HIS A 131 -12.27 -0.64 6.24
CA HIS A 131 -13.38 0.29 6.47
C HIS A 131 -13.22 1.05 7.79
N ASP A 132 -13.02 0.33 8.90
CA ASP A 132 -12.89 0.94 10.21
C ASP A 132 -11.64 1.84 10.30
N THR A 133 -10.55 1.41 9.67
CA THR A 133 -9.31 2.20 9.62
C THR A 133 -9.49 3.47 8.77
N TYR A 134 -10.23 3.42 7.66
CA TYR A 134 -10.59 4.60 6.87
C TYR A 134 -11.49 5.56 7.65
N LEU A 135 -12.46 5.05 8.42
CA LEU A 135 -13.28 5.88 9.31
C LEU A 135 -12.44 6.56 10.39
N GLN A 136 -11.54 5.81 11.03
CA GLN A 136 -10.63 6.35 12.05
C GLN A 136 -9.70 7.43 11.47
N TRP A 137 -9.25 7.28 10.23
CA TRP A 137 -8.47 8.32 9.54
C TRP A 137 -9.32 9.54 9.12
N GLY A 138 -10.64 9.39 9.00
CA GLY A 138 -11.57 10.45 8.57
C GLY A 138 -11.98 10.39 7.09
N ALA A 139 -11.57 9.36 6.35
CA ALA A 139 -11.92 9.18 4.94
C ALA A 139 -13.28 8.51 4.74
N LYS A 140 -14.34 9.15 5.23
CA LYS A 140 -15.71 8.62 5.20
C LYS A 140 -16.16 8.22 3.79
N GLY A 141 -15.91 9.05 2.78
CA GLY A 141 -16.30 8.73 1.40
C GLY A 141 -15.64 7.46 0.86
N LYS A 142 -14.38 7.18 1.25
CA LYS A 142 -13.68 5.95 0.88
C LYS A 142 -14.21 4.74 1.66
N ALA A 143 -14.50 4.90 2.95
CA ALA A 143 -15.13 3.86 3.77
C ALA A 143 -16.51 3.46 3.21
N ASP A 144 -17.37 4.44 2.91
CA ASP A 144 -18.68 4.20 2.30
C ASP A 144 -18.56 3.50 0.93
N HIS A 145 -17.61 3.94 0.10
CA HIS A 145 -17.34 3.27 -1.17
C HIS A 145 -16.94 1.80 -0.96
N LEU A 146 -16.08 1.50 0.02
CA LEU A 146 -15.68 0.12 0.30
C LEU A 146 -16.87 -0.73 0.75
N ARG A 147 -17.70 -0.21 1.68
CA ARG A 147 -18.92 -0.87 2.19
C ARG A 147 -19.93 -1.19 1.09
N LEU A 148 -20.06 -0.33 0.08
CA LEU A 148 -20.99 -0.53 -1.04
C LEU A 148 -20.49 -1.57 -2.05
N ASN A 149 -19.17 -1.70 -2.23
CA ASN A 149 -18.58 -2.52 -3.30
C ASN A 149 -17.98 -3.85 -2.80
N CYS A 150 -17.79 -4.01 -1.50
CA CYS A 150 -17.21 -5.20 -0.88
C CYS A 150 -18.13 -5.69 0.23
N PRO A 151 -18.59 -6.95 0.19
CA PRO A 151 -19.43 -7.50 1.25
C PRO A 151 -18.59 -7.83 2.50
N PHE A 152 -18.87 -7.13 3.60
CA PHE A 152 -18.38 -7.41 4.94
C PHE A 152 -19.35 -6.93 6.01
#